data_AF-A0AAU5MGP0-F1
#
_entry.id   AF-A0AAU5MGP0-F1
#
_cell.length_a   1.000
_cell.length_b   1.000
_cell.length_c   1.000
_cell.angle_alpha   90.00
_cell.angle_beta   90.00
_cell.angle_gamma   90.00
#
_symmetry.space_group_name_H-M   'P 1'
#
loop_
_entity.id
_entity.type
_entity.pdbx_description
1 polymer ?
#
loop_
_entity_poly.entity_id
_entity_poly.type
_entity_poly.pdbx_seq_one_letter_code
_entity_poly.pdbx_strand_id
1 'polypeptide(L)'
;MNSPDDTHESTVCPGCRAVLPRSEWPITPKYNATAECAEVAGELLGFEVENAARLGYLHQLRIDAYGAQHVNPDAPRIGPLFALNGLYMYLERGSGNLDVRTAHGIMANSYDDWPRLVPPARVGELTAYDVLTAGSVDDVESALLKWAREVWESWPDDVRGTVRELTVELVPERYFKR
;
A
#
# COMPACT_ATOMS: atom_id res chain seq x y z
N MET A 1 42.00 9.96 -19.90
CA MET A 1 40.57 9.68 -20.13
C MET A 1 39.98 9.43 -18.76
N ASN A 2 39.26 10.41 -18.22
CA ASN A 2 38.66 10.31 -16.90
C ASN A 2 37.38 9.46 -17.02
N SER A 3 37.23 8.47 -16.14
CA SER A 3 36.00 7.70 -15.96
C SER A 3 34.82 8.65 -15.66
N PRO A 4 33.59 8.35 -16.14
CA PRO A 4 32.42 9.06 -15.69
C PRO A 4 32.18 8.69 -14.22
N ASP A 5 32.03 9.74 -13.42
CA ASP A 5 31.70 9.74 -12.00
C ASP A 5 30.24 9.27 -11.86
N ASP A 6 30.05 7.99 -11.53
CA ASP A 6 28.74 7.33 -11.44
C ASP A 6 28.15 7.44 -10.02
N THR A 7 28.32 8.60 -9.38
CA THR A 7 27.68 8.92 -8.09
C THR A 7 26.29 9.48 -8.33
N HIS A 8 25.36 8.66 -8.82
CA HIS A 8 23.94 9.01 -8.74
C HIS A 8 23.56 9.02 -7.26
N GLU A 9 23.38 10.22 -6.71
CA GLU A 9 23.04 10.41 -5.30
C GLU A 9 21.72 9.69 -4.99
N SER A 10 21.69 8.91 -3.90
CA SER A 10 20.53 8.11 -3.51
C SER A 10 19.82 8.68 -2.29
N THR A 11 18.50 8.46 -2.19
CA THR A 11 17.69 8.77 -1.01
C THR A 11 17.23 7.49 -0.31
N VAL A 12 16.93 7.59 0.98
CA VAL A 12 16.33 6.49 1.76
C VAL A 12 14.90 6.89 2.10
N CYS A 13 13.92 6.09 1.67
CA CYS A 13 12.51 6.37 1.95
C CYS A 13 12.21 6.21 3.45
N PRO A 14 11.61 7.20 4.14
CA PRO A 14 11.32 7.11 5.56
C PRO A 14 10.21 6.11 5.91
N GLY A 15 9.33 5.78 4.95
CA GLY A 15 8.23 4.83 5.15
C GLY A 15 8.67 3.37 4.98
N CYS A 16 9.30 3.04 3.85
CA CYS A 16 9.67 1.66 3.51
C CYS A 16 11.17 1.35 3.54
N ARG A 17 12.03 2.36 3.74
CA ARG A 17 13.51 2.25 3.75
C ARG A 17 14.15 1.82 2.44
N ALA A 18 13.40 1.83 1.33
CA ALA A 18 13.97 1.65 0.00
C ALA A 18 15.08 2.70 -0.24
N VAL A 19 16.21 2.25 -0.78
CA VAL A 19 17.31 3.11 -1.23
C VAL A 19 17.14 3.32 -2.72
N LEU A 20 16.82 4.54 -3.13
CA LEU A 20 16.44 4.85 -4.51
C LEU A 20 17.31 5.96 -5.10
N PRO A 21 17.65 5.93 -6.40
CA PRO A 21 18.33 7.03 -7.07
C PRO A 21 17.50 8.31 -6.99
N ARG A 22 18.14 9.47 -6.80
CA ARG A 22 17.45 10.76 -6.75
C ARG A 22 16.57 11.01 -7.97
N SER A 23 15.43 11.61 -7.71
CA SER A 23 14.42 11.95 -8.72
C SER A 23 13.95 13.39 -8.59
N GLU A 24 13.51 13.97 -9.70
CA GLU A 24 12.81 15.27 -9.72
C GLU A 24 11.28 15.12 -9.58
N TRP A 25 10.79 13.91 -9.29
CA TRP A 25 9.37 13.65 -9.11
C TRP A 25 8.74 14.55 -8.03
N PRO A 26 7.48 14.99 -8.18
CA PRO A 26 6.83 15.83 -7.17
C PRO A 26 6.70 15.13 -5.81
N ILE A 27 6.92 15.89 -4.73
CA ILE A 27 6.71 15.42 -3.36
C ILE A 27 5.22 15.12 -3.14
N THR A 28 4.93 14.00 -2.48
CA THR A 28 3.57 13.58 -2.12
C THR A 28 3.32 13.72 -0.61
N PRO A 29 2.83 14.88 -0.11
CA PRO A 29 2.70 15.13 1.33
C PRO A 29 1.68 14.21 2.03
N LYS A 30 0.86 13.48 1.27
CA LYS A 30 -0.10 12.51 1.79
C LYS A 30 0.58 11.31 2.47
N TYR A 31 1.79 10.94 2.04
CA TYR A 31 2.47 9.73 2.47
C TYR A 31 3.80 10.06 3.16
N ASN A 32 4.20 9.23 4.12
CA ASN A 32 5.54 9.26 4.69
C ASN A 32 6.52 8.58 3.71
N ALA A 33 6.73 9.19 2.55
CA ALA A 33 7.51 8.65 1.44
C ALA A 33 8.36 9.74 0.79
N THR A 34 9.49 9.36 0.22
CA THR A 34 10.28 10.26 -0.64
C THR A 34 9.62 10.43 -2.02
N ALA A 35 10.06 11.44 -2.77
CA ALA A 35 9.66 11.65 -4.16
C ALA A 35 10.00 10.43 -5.03
N GLU A 36 11.19 9.87 -4.86
CA GLU A 36 11.65 8.67 -5.58
C GLU A 36 10.76 7.46 -5.33
N CYS A 37 10.32 7.27 -4.09
CA CYS A 37 9.42 6.15 -3.75
C CYS A 37 8.02 6.35 -4.36
N ALA A 38 7.56 7.61 -4.43
CA ALA A 38 6.31 7.94 -5.12
C ALA A 38 6.41 7.75 -6.65
N GLU A 39 7.57 8.03 -7.24
CA GLU A 39 7.86 7.72 -8.65
C GLU A 39 7.77 6.22 -8.91
N VAL A 40 8.49 5.40 -8.13
CA VAL A 40 8.41 3.92 -8.22
C VAL A 40 6.97 3.42 -8.08
N ALA A 41 6.18 4.00 -7.17
CA ALA A 41 4.77 3.64 -7.03
C ALA A 41 3.94 4.01 -8.27
N GLY A 42 4.29 5.09 -8.96
CA GLY A 42 3.72 5.50 -10.25
C GLY A 42 4.15 4.60 -11.40
N GLU A 43 5.41 4.18 -11.46
CA GLU A 43 5.93 3.22 -12.44
C GLU A 43 5.28 1.85 -12.28
N LEU A 44 5.12 1.38 -11.04
CA LEU A 44 4.39 0.14 -10.74
C LEU A 44 2.93 0.23 -11.17
N LEU A 45 2.29 1.39 -11.02
CA LEU A 45 0.96 1.62 -11.59
C LEU A 45 0.98 1.55 -13.13
N GLY A 46 1.97 2.16 -13.78
CA GLY A 46 2.14 2.07 -15.23
C GLY A 46 2.25 0.62 -15.71
N PHE A 47 3.14 -0.16 -15.08
CA PHE A 47 3.31 -1.59 -15.36
C PHE A 47 2.00 -2.37 -15.17
N GLU A 48 1.27 -2.10 -14.09
CA GLU A 48 -0.02 -2.74 -13.79
C GLU A 48 -1.07 -2.44 -14.88
N VAL A 49 -1.14 -1.20 -15.36
CA VAL A 49 -2.07 -0.79 -16.43
C VAL A 49 -1.74 -1.47 -17.76
N GLU A 50 -0.46 -1.56 -18.11
CA GLU A 50 0.00 -2.27 -19.32
C GLU A 50 -0.31 -3.78 -19.24
N ASN A 51 -0.36 -4.33 -18.04
CA ASN A 51 -0.61 -5.75 -17.75
C ASN A 51 -1.98 -5.98 -17.09
N ALA A 52 -2.97 -5.11 -17.36
CA ALA A 52 -4.24 -5.09 -16.62
C ALA A 52 -5.01 -6.42 -16.69
N ALA A 53 -4.88 -7.19 -17.77
CA ALA A 53 -5.49 -8.52 -17.90
C ALA A 53 -5.00 -9.50 -16.82
N ARG A 54 -3.75 -9.35 -16.37
CA ARG A 54 -3.13 -10.18 -15.34
C ARG A 54 -3.19 -9.53 -13.95
N LEU A 55 -2.98 -8.21 -13.86
CA LEU A 55 -2.77 -7.53 -12.58
C LEU A 55 -3.92 -6.63 -12.13
N GLY A 56 -4.91 -6.34 -12.99
CA GLY A 56 -5.96 -5.37 -12.67
C GLY A 56 -6.81 -5.73 -11.44
N TYR A 57 -6.89 -7.02 -11.10
CA TYR A 57 -7.57 -7.48 -9.89
C TYR A 57 -6.84 -7.11 -8.58
N LEU A 58 -5.56 -6.75 -8.67
CA LEU A 58 -4.69 -6.35 -7.55
C LEU A 58 -4.57 -4.84 -7.39
N HIS A 59 -5.18 -4.03 -8.26
CA HIS A 59 -5.04 -2.57 -8.25
C HIS A 59 -5.27 -1.95 -6.87
N GLN A 60 -6.38 -2.32 -6.24
CA GLN A 60 -6.75 -1.79 -4.93
C GLN A 60 -5.80 -2.30 -3.85
N LEU A 61 -5.38 -3.58 -3.92
CA LEU A 61 -4.42 -4.17 -3.00
C LEU A 61 -3.08 -3.44 -3.01
N ARG A 62 -2.59 -3.03 -4.18
CA ARG A 62 -1.36 -2.23 -4.33
C ARG A 62 -1.50 -0.85 -3.66
N ILE A 63 -2.62 -0.17 -3.86
CA ILE A 63 -2.89 1.14 -3.24
C ILE A 63 -2.90 1.00 -1.72
N ASP A 64 -3.57 -0.04 -1.22
CA ASP A 64 -3.74 -0.29 0.21
C ASP A 64 -2.42 -0.70 0.87
N ALA A 65 -1.62 -1.56 0.22
CA ALA A 65 -0.28 -1.91 0.70
C ALA A 65 0.63 -0.68 0.78
N TYR A 66 0.64 0.17 -0.27
CA TYR A 66 1.44 1.40 -0.26
C TYR A 66 1.00 2.35 0.85
N GLY A 67 -0.32 2.57 1.00
CA GLY A 67 -0.87 3.47 1.99
C GLY A 67 -0.62 3.03 3.43
N ALA A 68 -0.70 1.72 3.71
CA ALA A 68 -0.43 1.15 5.03
C ALA A 68 1.08 1.11 5.35
N GLN A 69 1.95 1.02 4.35
CA GLN A 69 3.41 1.10 4.52
C GLN A 69 3.92 2.54 4.71
N HIS A 70 3.25 3.54 4.13
CA HIS A 70 3.71 4.94 4.12
C HIS A 70 2.75 5.87 4.89
N VAL A 71 2.32 5.45 6.07
CA VAL A 71 1.44 6.28 6.92
C VAL A 71 2.13 7.57 7.31
N ASN A 72 1.55 8.70 6.88
CA ASN A 72 1.92 10.02 7.39
C ASN A 72 1.07 10.34 8.65
N PRO A 73 1.69 10.57 9.83
CA PRO A 73 0.96 10.90 11.06
C PRO A 73 0.18 12.23 10.99
N ASP A 74 0.56 13.13 10.08
CA ASP A 74 -0.08 14.44 9.86
C ASP A 74 -1.22 14.38 8.84
N ALA A 75 -1.40 13.26 8.15
CA ALA A 75 -2.49 13.06 7.19
C ALA A 75 -3.82 12.70 7.89
N PRO A 76 -4.98 12.85 7.20
CA PRO A 76 -6.28 12.43 7.75
C PRO A 76 -6.28 10.97 8.20
N ARG A 77 -6.84 10.72 9.40
CA ARG A 77 -6.85 9.40 10.05
C ARG A 77 -7.53 8.30 9.24
N ILE A 78 -8.49 8.67 8.39
CA ILE A 78 -9.23 7.75 7.53
C ILE A 78 -8.32 7.01 6.52
N GLY A 79 -7.23 7.64 6.06
CA GLY A 79 -6.37 7.06 5.01
C GLY A 79 -5.73 5.72 5.43
N PRO A 80 -4.98 5.69 6.55
CA PRO A 80 -4.43 4.44 7.09
C PRO A 80 -5.48 3.38 7.42
N LEU A 81 -6.65 3.80 7.91
CA LEU A 81 -7.77 2.87 8.20
C LEU A 81 -8.25 2.18 6.93
N PHE A 82 -8.43 2.94 5.85
CA PHE A 82 -8.88 2.39 4.56
C PHE A 82 -7.83 1.45 3.99
N ALA A 83 -6.56 1.84 4.02
CA ALA A 83 -5.47 0.98 3.59
C ALA A 83 -5.50 -0.38 4.34
N LEU A 84 -5.58 -0.38 5.67
CA LEU A 84 -5.63 -1.62 6.44
C LEU A 84 -6.95 -2.40 6.27
N ASN A 85 -8.07 -1.71 6.11
CA ASN A 85 -9.36 -2.32 5.79
C ASN A 85 -9.29 -3.10 4.47
N GLY A 86 -8.75 -2.49 3.42
CA GLY A 86 -8.59 -3.14 2.12
C GLY A 86 -7.66 -4.36 2.18
N LEU A 87 -6.55 -4.27 2.91
CA LEU A 87 -5.67 -5.44 3.16
C LEU A 87 -6.41 -6.57 3.88
N TYR A 88 -7.14 -6.26 4.96
CA TYR A 88 -7.94 -7.24 5.70
C TYR A 88 -9.01 -7.89 4.81
N MET A 89 -9.78 -7.08 4.08
CA MET A 89 -10.85 -7.55 3.21
C MET A 89 -10.31 -8.48 2.11
N TYR A 90 -9.20 -8.11 1.47
CA TYR A 90 -8.60 -8.95 0.45
C TYR A 90 -7.99 -10.23 1.04
N LEU A 91 -7.14 -10.12 2.07
CA LEU A 91 -6.31 -11.22 2.56
C LEU A 91 -7.05 -12.22 3.47
N GLU A 92 -8.03 -11.75 4.25
CA GLU A 92 -8.73 -12.58 5.24
C GLU A 92 -10.21 -12.82 4.89
N ARG A 93 -10.78 -11.97 4.01
CA ARG A 93 -12.19 -12.04 3.62
C ARG A 93 -12.41 -12.34 2.14
N GLY A 94 -11.34 -12.58 1.37
CA GLY A 94 -11.37 -12.93 -0.06
C GLY A 94 -12.11 -11.93 -0.95
N SER A 95 -12.31 -10.71 -0.47
CA SER A 95 -13.01 -9.64 -1.18
C SER A 95 -12.21 -9.20 -2.40
N GLY A 96 -12.92 -8.91 -3.50
CA GLY A 96 -12.30 -8.33 -4.70
C GLY A 96 -12.02 -6.83 -4.52
N ASN A 97 -11.18 -6.30 -5.40
CA ASN A 97 -10.89 -4.87 -5.55
C ASN A 97 -12.15 -3.97 -5.63
N LEU A 98 -13.22 -4.38 -6.33
CA LEU A 98 -14.49 -3.63 -6.37
C LEU A 98 -15.25 -3.67 -5.04
N ASP A 99 -15.20 -4.79 -4.32
CA ASP A 99 -15.84 -4.96 -3.02
C ASP A 99 -15.19 -4.03 -1.99
N VAL A 100 -13.84 -3.97 -1.98
CA VAL A 100 -13.05 -3.06 -1.13
C VAL A 100 -13.37 -1.59 -1.43
N ARG A 101 -13.37 -1.19 -2.70
CA ARG A 101 -13.72 0.20 -3.07
C ARG A 101 -15.13 0.59 -2.63
N THR A 102 -16.07 -0.34 -2.73
CA THR A 102 -17.44 -0.14 -2.26
C THR A 102 -17.49 0.01 -0.74
N ALA A 103 -16.76 -0.84 -0.02
CA ALA A 103 -16.63 -0.76 1.44
C ALA A 103 -16.06 0.59 1.91
N HIS A 104 -14.98 1.07 1.27
CA HIS A 104 -14.43 2.41 1.53
C HIS A 104 -15.47 3.52 1.35
N GLY A 105 -16.28 3.43 0.30
CA GLY A 105 -17.39 4.37 0.07
C GLY A 105 -18.44 4.31 1.17
N ILE A 106 -18.81 3.12 1.65
CA ILE A 106 -19.76 2.95 2.75
C ILE A 106 -19.20 3.55 4.04
N MET A 107 -17.99 3.12 4.43
CA MET A 107 -17.28 3.56 5.63
C MET A 107 -17.15 5.10 5.69
N ALA A 108 -16.79 5.73 4.57
CA ALA A 108 -16.64 7.19 4.49
C ALA A 108 -17.94 7.97 4.74
N ASN A 109 -19.10 7.33 4.52
CA ASN A 109 -20.41 7.96 4.66
C ASN A 109 -21.15 7.55 5.94
N SER A 110 -20.61 6.62 6.73
CA SER A 110 -21.27 6.06 7.91
C SER A 110 -20.53 6.32 9.22
N TYR A 111 -19.29 6.81 9.17
CA TYR A 111 -18.45 6.94 10.36
C TYR A 111 -17.46 8.11 10.23
N ASP A 112 -17.33 8.91 11.30
CA ASP A 112 -16.49 10.12 11.30
C ASP A 112 -15.39 10.10 12.39
N ASP A 113 -15.53 9.28 13.45
CA ASP A 113 -14.60 9.27 14.60
C ASP A 113 -13.45 8.26 14.42
N TRP A 114 -12.67 8.45 13.35
CA TRP A 114 -11.60 7.54 12.96
C TRP A 114 -10.50 7.47 14.03
N PRO A 115 -10.11 6.25 14.48
CA PRO A 115 -9.03 6.10 15.42
C PRO A 115 -7.70 6.53 14.79
N ARG A 116 -6.80 7.09 15.61
CA ARG A 116 -5.44 7.38 15.15
C ARG A 116 -4.63 6.08 15.19
N LEU A 117 -4.16 5.65 14.03
CA LEU A 117 -3.23 4.52 13.94
C LEU A 117 -1.79 5.01 14.00
N VAL A 118 -0.97 4.27 14.72
CA VAL A 118 0.47 4.50 14.80
C VAL A 118 1.15 3.30 14.13
N PRO A 119 1.88 3.50 13.02
CA PRO A 119 2.58 2.40 12.37
C PRO A 119 3.69 1.86 13.30
N PRO A 120 4.02 0.56 13.24
CA PRO A 120 5.23 0.04 13.85
C PRO A 120 6.47 0.73 13.25
N ALA A 121 7.62 0.62 13.91
CA ALA A 121 8.87 1.21 13.44
C ALA A 121 9.30 0.73 12.03
N ARG A 122 8.74 -0.39 11.58
CA ARG A 122 8.99 -1.00 10.29
C ARG A 122 7.74 -1.74 9.80
N VAL A 123 7.26 -1.44 8.60
CA VAL A 123 6.04 -2.02 8.01
C VAL A 123 6.42 -2.88 6.79
N GLY A 124 6.60 -4.19 6.99
CA GLY A 124 7.00 -5.14 5.94
C GLY A 124 8.46 -4.98 5.44
N GLU A 125 9.07 -6.03 4.90
CA GLU A 125 10.42 -5.97 4.29
C GLU A 125 10.37 -5.55 2.84
N LEU A 126 9.43 -6.13 2.08
CA LEU A 126 9.22 -5.78 0.68
C LEU A 126 8.69 -4.36 0.51
N THR A 127 9.04 -3.77 -0.62
CA THR A 127 8.65 -2.42 -1.03
C THR A 127 8.02 -2.42 -2.41
N ALA A 128 7.41 -1.30 -2.81
CA ALA A 128 6.94 -1.13 -4.18
C ALA A 128 8.06 -1.31 -5.23
N TYR A 129 9.31 -1.00 -4.87
CA TYR A 129 10.46 -1.20 -5.74
C TYR A 129 10.79 -2.68 -5.96
N ASP A 130 10.78 -3.48 -4.88
CA ASP A 130 10.98 -4.93 -4.99
C ASP A 130 9.90 -5.59 -5.83
N VAL A 131 8.65 -5.10 -5.73
CA VAL A 131 7.54 -5.56 -6.55
C VAL A 131 7.75 -5.20 -8.02
N LEU A 132 8.07 -3.94 -8.32
CA LEU A 132 8.30 -3.46 -9.69
C LEU A 132 9.46 -4.20 -10.37
N THR A 133 10.50 -4.55 -9.63
CA THR A 133 11.72 -5.18 -10.14
C THR A 133 11.72 -6.71 -10.05
N ALA A 134 10.61 -7.33 -9.67
CA ALA A 134 10.49 -8.77 -9.47
C ALA A 134 10.72 -9.61 -10.74
N GLY A 135 10.55 -9.01 -11.93
CA GLY A 135 10.83 -9.66 -13.21
C GLY A 135 9.60 -9.75 -14.11
N SER A 136 9.11 -10.95 -14.36
CA SER A 136 7.95 -11.18 -15.23
C SER A 136 6.65 -10.67 -14.59
N VAL A 137 5.58 -10.57 -15.38
CA VAL A 137 4.24 -10.19 -14.85
C VAL A 137 3.76 -11.14 -13.74
N ASP A 138 4.09 -12.43 -13.81
CA ASP A 138 3.73 -13.41 -12.78
C ASP A 138 4.60 -13.26 -11.52
N ASP A 139 5.86 -12.84 -11.67
CA ASP A 139 6.73 -12.52 -10.53
C ASP A 139 6.25 -11.25 -9.82
N VAL A 140 5.86 -10.23 -10.58
CA VAL A 140 5.26 -8.99 -10.05
C VAL A 140 3.95 -9.29 -9.31
N GLU A 141 3.08 -10.13 -9.88
CA GLU A 141 1.85 -10.59 -9.21
C GLU A 141 2.17 -11.25 -7.86
N SER A 142 3.10 -12.19 -7.85
CA SER A 142 3.52 -12.95 -6.67
C SER A 142 4.16 -12.03 -5.61
N ALA A 143 5.01 -11.11 -6.04
CA ALA A 143 5.66 -10.14 -5.17
C ALA A 143 4.65 -9.15 -4.56
N LEU A 144 3.67 -8.68 -5.33
CA LEU A 144 2.61 -7.78 -4.85
C LEU A 144 1.76 -8.45 -3.77
N LEU A 145 1.33 -9.69 -3.99
CA LEU A 145 0.58 -10.47 -3.00
C LEU A 145 1.38 -10.68 -1.72
N LYS A 146 2.68 -11.00 -1.85
CA LYS A 146 3.58 -11.17 -0.70
C LYS A 146 3.79 -9.85 0.04
N TRP A 147 4.06 -8.76 -0.67
CA TRP A 147 4.23 -7.42 -0.10
C TRP A 147 3.01 -6.97 0.68
N ALA A 148 1.81 -7.11 0.10
CA ALA A 148 0.57 -6.75 0.77
C ALA A 148 0.34 -7.56 2.07
N ARG A 149 0.68 -8.86 2.04
CA ARG A 149 0.63 -9.72 3.23
C ARG A 149 1.64 -9.29 4.29
N GLU A 150 2.89 -9.04 3.92
CA GLU A 150 3.92 -8.57 4.87
C GLU A 150 3.53 -7.23 5.50
N VAL A 151 3.00 -6.31 4.71
CA VAL A 151 2.48 -5.03 5.23
C VAL A 151 1.39 -5.31 6.24
N TRP A 152 0.36 -6.08 5.90
CA TRP A 152 -0.73 -6.42 6.83
C TRP A 152 -0.22 -7.07 8.13
N GLU A 153 0.63 -8.08 8.02
CA GLU A 153 1.10 -8.88 9.16
C GLU A 153 2.09 -8.12 10.04
N SER A 154 2.75 -7.06 9.54
CA SER A 154 3.63 -6.22 10.34
C SER A 154 2.91 -5.31 11.32
N TRP A 155 1.63 -5.02 11.10
CA TRP A 155 0.86 -4.19 12.02
C TRP A 155 0.52 -4.92 13.33
N PRO A 156 0.60 -4.24 14.49
CA PRO A 156 0.27 -4.82 15.79
C PRO A 156 -1.12 -5.48 15.84
N ASP A 157 -1.23 -6.56 16.61
CA ASP A 157 -2.46 -7.36 16.70
C ASP A 157 -3.66 -6.58 17.21
N ASP A 158 -3.47 -5.64 18.13
CA ASP A 158 -4.50 -4.74 18.63
C ASP A 158 -5.02 -3.81 17.52
N VAL A 159 -4.12 -3.22 16.73
CA VAL A 159 -4.51 -2.40 15.58
C VAL A 159 -5.25 -3.22 14.53
N ARG A 160 -4.76 -4.42 14.19
CA ARG A 160 -5.46 -5.32 13.27
C ARG A 160 -6.82 -5.73 13.82
N GLY A 161 -6.93 -5.95 15.13
CA GLY A 161 -8.19 -6.20 15.85
C GLY A 161 -9.19 -5.06 15.66
N THR A 162 -8.79 -3.82 15.91
CA THR A 162 -9.63 -2.64 15.70
C THR A 162 -10.08 -2.50 14.25
N VAL A 163 -9.19 -2.71 13.28
CA VAL A 163 -9.55 -2.67 11.85
C VAL A 163 -10.59 -3.74 11.52
N ARG A 164 -10.41 -4.97 12.02
CA ARG A 164 -11.38 -6.07 11.81
C ARG A 164 -12.75 -5.73 12.38
N GLU A 165 -12.79 -5.23 13.62
CA GLU A 165 -14.04 -4.86 14.30
C GLU A 165 -14.79 -3.77 13.53
N LEU A 166 -14.13 -2.64 13.24
CA LEU A 166 -14.74 -1.54 12.48
C LEU A 166 -15.18 -1.98 11.09
N THR A 167 -14.40 -2.85 10.43
CA THR A 167 -14.79 -3.37 9.12
C THR A 167 -16.07 -4.19 9.21
N VAL A 168 -16.18 -5.10 10.18
CA VAL A 168 -17.36 -5.96 10.35
C VAL A 168 -18.58 -5.15 10.77
N GLU A 169 -18.40 -4.12 11.59
CA GLU A 169 -19.48 -3.22 12.01
C GLU A 169 -20.02 -2.38 10.84
N LEU A 170 -19.13 -1.81 10.02
CA LEU A 170 -19.51 -0.80 9.03
C LEU A 170 -19.79 -1.38 7.63
N VAL A 171 -19.20 -2.53 7.28
CA VAL A 171 -19.27 -3.10 5.93
C VAL A 171 -20.29 -4.25 5.91
N PRO A 172 -21.34 -4.18 5.07
CA PRO A 172 -22.31 -5.27 4.96
C PRO A 172 -21.67 -6.59 4.54
N GLU A 173 -22.11 -7.70 5.15
CA GLU A 173 -21.51 -9.02 4.97
C GLU A 173 -21.42 -9.49 3.51
N ARG A 174 -22.33 -9.03 2.64
CA ARG A 174 -22.33 -9.36 1.20
C ARG A 174 -21.05 -8.96 0.45
N TYR A 175 -20.24 -8.07 1.03
CA TYR A 175 -18.96 -7.65 0.46
C TYR A 175 -17.77 -8.48 0.95
N PHE A 176 -18.00 -9.43 1.87
CA PHE A 176 -17.03 -10.44 2.24
C PHE A 176 -17.23 -11.67 1.35
N LYS A 177 -16.18 -12.19 0.73
CA LYS A 177 -16.21 -13.40 -0.10
C LYS A 177 -15.24 -14.43 0.45
N ARG A 178 -15.72 -15.29 1.34
CA ARG A 178 -15.01 -16.51 1.67
C ARG A 178 -15.33 -17.59 0.65
#